data_AF-A0A1I0ID68-F1
#
_entry.id   AF-A0A1I0ID68-F1
#
_cell.length_a   1.000
_cell.length_b   1.000
_cell.length_c   1.000
_cell.angle_alpha   90.00
_cell.angle_beta   90.00
_cell.angle_gamma   90.00
#
_symmetry.space_group_name_H-M   'P 1'
#
loop_
_entity.id
_entity.type
_entity.pdbx_description
1 polymer ?
#
loop_
_entity_poly.entity_id
_entity_poly.type
_entity_poly.pdbx_seq_one_letter_code
_entity_poly.pdbx_strand_id
1 'polypeptide(L)'
;MRSGPHRPAAAYARPLALLSAVLAGLLAGGMVLIEAVLLPFWRSVPPPEFRRWFTANAPRIRTLMVPLGAAAGVAGVASAIADVTTSRRRSPASLTAAAATVGVVAVTVTVNEPANHRFTGGSLTDAETADLLASWARWHHLRVALGVVATVAAASALLPRRP
;
A
#
# COMPACT_ATOMS: atom_id res chain seq x y z
N MET A 1 -6.39 -28.91 35.37
CA MET A 1 -6.35 -29.04 33.90
C MET A 1 -6.51 -27.65 33.29
N ARG A 2 -5.45 -27.05 32.75
CA ARG A 2 -5.53 -25.76 32.02
C ARG A 2 -5.24 -26.00 30.54
N SER A 3 -6.19 -25.53 29.75
CA SER A 3 -6.36 -25.62 28.30
C SER A 3 -5.09 -25.32 27.52
N GLY A 4 -4.68 -26.21 26.63
CA GLY A 4 -3.67 -25.94 25.61
C GLY A 4 -4.29 -25.92 24.22
N PRO A 5 -4.40 -24.73 23.59
CA PRO A 5 -4.27 -24.65 22.13
C PRO A 5 -3.53 -23.38 21.66
N HIS A 6 -2.53 -22.87 22.41
CA HIS A 6 -1.79 -21.65 22.00
C HIS A 6 -0.54 -21.90 21.13
N ARG A 7 -0.22 -23.16 20.78
CA ARG A 7 1.00 -23.51 20.02
C ARG A 7 1.00 -23.13 18.52
N PRO A 8 -0.12 -23.18 17.75
CA PRO A 8 -0.03 -22.92 16.31
C PRO A 8 0.17 -21.44 15.99
N ALA A 9 -0.51 -20.52 16.69
CA ALA A 9 -0.42 -19.08 16.41
C ALA A 9 1.01 -18.51 16.59
N ALA A 10 1.74 -18.99 17.60
CA ALA A 10 3.13 -18.57 17.85
C ALA A 10 4.10 -19.03 16.75
N ALA A 11 3.86 -20.18 16.13
CA ALA A 11 4.71 -20.72 15.07
C ALA A 11 4.64 -19.87 13.78
N TYR A 12 3.49 -19.26 13.49
CA TYR A 12 3.26 -18.49 12.27
C TYR A 12 3.51 -16.98 12.41
N ALA A 13 3.67 -16.46 13.63
CA ALA A 13 3.82 -15.02 13.87
C ALA A 13 5.02 -14.42 13.11
N ARG A 14 6.19 -15.07 13.16
CA ARG A 14 7.39 -14.58 12.49
C ARG A 14 7.32 -14.70 10.95
N PRO A 15 6.91 -15.85 10.36
CA PRO A 15 6.65 -15.92 8.93
C PRO A 15 5.65 -14.88 8.44
N LEU A 16 4.55 -14.63 9.18
CA LEU A 16 3.57 -13.61 8.83
C LEU A 16 4.14 -12.19 8.89
N ALA A 17 4.94 -11.87 9.90
CA ALA A 17 5.63 -10.58 9.99
C ALA A 17 6.61 -10.38 8.83
N LEU A 18 7.34 -11.44 8.43
CA LEU A 18 8.26 -11.38 7.30
C LEU A 18 7.51 -11.16 5.99
N LEU A 19 6.45 -11.93 5.77
CA LEU A 19 5.58 -11.79 4.60
C LEU A 19 4.98 -10.37 4.53
N SER A 20 4.47 -9.85 5.65
CA SER A 20 3.96 -8.49 5.74
C SER A 20 5.02 -7.46 5.36
N ALA A 21 6.24 -7.57 5.88
CA ALA A 21 7.34 -6.64 5.56
C ALA A 21 7.72 -6.68 4.08
N VAL A 22 7.80 -7.88 3.49
CA VAL A 22 8.11 -8.06 2.06
C VAL A 22 7.01 -7.45 1.18
N LEU A 23 5.75 -7.77 1.44
CA LEU A 23 4.63 -7.27 0.64
C LEU A 23 4.45 -5.76 0.79
N ALA A 24 4.58 -5.22 2.01
CA ALA A 24 4.56 -3.78 2.26
C ALA A 24 5.70 -3.07 1.52
N GLY A 25 6.91 -3.63 1.56
CA GLY A 25 8.08 -3.10 0.86
C GLY A 25 7.92 -3.11 -0.65
N LEU A 26 7.42 -4.19 -1.24
CA LEU A 26 7.12 -4.27 -2.67
C LEU A 26 6.04 -3.25 -3.08
N LEU A 27 4.97 -3.12 -2.28
CA LEU A 27 3.91 -2.14 -2.50
C LEU A 27 4.46 -0.71 -2.45
N ALA A 28 5.24 -0.38 -1.42
CA ALA A 28 5.88 0.92 -1.27
C ALA A 28 6.86 1.20 -2.43
N GLY A 29 7.66 0.23 -2.83
CA GLY A 29 8.57 0.33 -3.97
C GLY A 29 7.83 0.66 -5.28
N GLY A 30 6.71 -0.03 -5.55
CA GLY A 30 5.86 0.29 -6.69
C GLY A 30 5.28 1.70 -6.64
N MET A 31 4.84 2.16 -5.46
CA MET A 31 4.34 3.53 -5.29
C MET A 31 5.44 4.59 -5.44
N VAL A 32 6.66 4.31 -4.97
CA VAL A 32 7.84 5.17 -5.15
C VAL A 32 8.24 5.25 -6.62
N LEU A 33 8.17 4.15 -7.36
CA LEU A 33 8.39 4.18 -8.82
C LEU A 33 7.37 5.10 -9.51
N ILE A 34 6.08 4.98 -9.15
CA ILE A 34 5.04 5.85 -9.67
C ILE A 34 5.31 7.32 -9.31
N GLU A 35 5.70 7.58 -8.06
CA GLU A 35 6.00 8.91 -7.52
C GLU A 35 7.18 9.58 -8.23
N ALA A 36 8.29 8.87 -8.36
CA ALA A 36 9.57 9.44 -8.81
C ALA A 36 9.76 9.41 -10.32
N VAL A 37 9.10 8.48 -11.03
CA VAL A 37 9.29 8.29 -12.48
C VAL A 37 8.02 8.63 -13.25
N LEU A 38 6.90 7.97 -12.93
CA LEU A 38 5.71 8.09 -13.76
C LEU A 38 4.99 9.43 -13.56
N LEU A 39 4.86 9.92 -12.33
CA LEU A 39 4.16 11.17 -12.05
C LEU A 39 4.85 12.39 -12.68
N PRO A 40 6.19 12.56 -12.60
CA PRO A 40 6.88 13.61 -13.36
C PRO A 40 6.67 13.50 -14.86
N PHE A 41 6.76 12.28 -15.42
CA PHE A 41 6.49 12.03 -16.83
C PHE A 41 5.06 12.45 -17.22
N TRP A 42 4.05 12.01 -16.47
CA TRP A 42 2.64 12.35 -16.70
C TRP A 42 2.36 13.85 -16.66
N ARG A 43 3.05 14.59 -15.78
CA ARG A 43 2.94 16.04 -15.69
C ARG A 43 3.69 16.78 -16.80
N SER A 44 4.68 16.14 -17.42
CA SER A 44 5.51 16.77 -18.45
C SER A 44 4.90 16.73 -19.86
N VAL A 45 3.97 15.79 -20.11
CA VAL A 45 3.34 15.61 -21.43
C VAL A 45 2.00 16.36 -21.52
N PRO A 46 1.55 16.75 -22.74
CA PRO A 46 0.23 17.33 -22.94
C PRO A 46 -0.90 16.42 -22.42
N PRO A 47 -2.00 16.96 -21.86
CA PRO A 47 -3.09 16.16 -21.32
C PRO A 47 -3.66 15.10 -22.26
N PRO A 48 -3.83 15.33 -23.58
CA PRO A 48 -4.27 14.28 -24.51
C PRO A 48 -3.29 13.11 -24.61
N GLU A 49 -1.98 13.39 -24.58
CA GLU A 49 -0.94 12.37 -24.62
C GLU A 49 -0.91 11.56 -23.32
N PHE A 50 -1.02 12.23 -22.16
CA PHE A 50 -1.20 11.57 -20.87
C PHE A 50 -2.42 10.65 -20.88
N ARG A 51 -3.61 11.12 -21.30
CA ARG A 51 -4.83 10.28 -21.32
C ARG A 51 -4.66 9.05 -22.21
N ARG A 52 -4.04 9.20 -23.39
CA ARG A 52 -3.75 8.08 -24.30
C ARG A 52 -2.79 7.09 -23.66
N TRP A 53 -1.68 7.57 -23.11
CA TRP A 53 -0.70 6.72 -22.42
C TRP A 53 -1.32 6.00 -21.23
N PHE A 54 -2.08 6.72 -20.40
CA PHE A 54 -2.69 6.19 -19.19
C PHE A 54 -3.72 5.11 -19.53
N THR A 55 -4.58 5.34 -20.52
CA THR A 55 -5.55 4.35 -20.99
C THR A 55 -4.87 3.07 -21.49
N ALA A 56 -3.74 3.19 -22.21
CA ALA A 56 -3.02 2.03 -22.72
C ALA A 56 -2.25 1.25 -21.63
N ASN A 57 -1.80 1.89 -20.55
CA ASN A 57 -0.84 1.31 -19.61
C ASN A 57 -1.38 1.08 -18.19
N ALA A 58 -2.34 1.89 -17.72
CA ALA A 58 -2.89 1.79 -16.38
C ALA A 58 -3.45 0.40 -16.03
N PRO A 59 -4.10 -0.36 -16.95
CA PRO A 59 -4.55 -1.71 -16.65
C PRO A 59 -3.41 -2.64 -16.17
N ARG A 60 -2.22 -2.55 -16.77
CA ARG A 60 -1.07 -3.38 -16.39
C ARG A 60 -0.55 -3.03 -15.00
N ILE A 61 -0.44 -1.72 -14.71
CA ILE A 61 -0.06 -1.23 -13.38
C ILE A 61 -1.08 -1.72 -12.35
N ARG A 62 -2.38 -1.63 -12.64
CA ARG A 62 -3.45 -2.07 -11.75
C ARG A 62 -3.43 -3.57 -11.49
N THR A 63 -3.23 -4.38 -12.53
CA THR A 63 -3.12 -5.85 -12.42
C THR A 63 -2.01 -6.28 -11.46
N LEU A 64 -0.94 -5.50 -11.33
CA LEU A 64 0.10 -5.74 -10.34
C LEU A 64 -0.26 -5.14 -8.97
N MET A 65 -0.58 -3.85 -8.94
CA MET A 65 -0.63 -3.07 -7.70
C MET A 65 -1.86 -3.39 -6.84
N VAL A 66 -3.01 -3.73 -7.44
CA VAL A 66 -4.23 -4.02 -6.68
C VAL A 66 -4.13 -5.35 -5.91
N PRO A 67 -3.77 -6.48 -6.54
CA PRO A 67 -3.56 -7.73 -5.80
C PRO A 67 -2.46 -7.61 -4.76
N LEU A 68 -1.37 -6.89 -5.07
CA LEU A 68 -0.28 -6.64 -4.13
C LEU A 68 -0.75 -5.82 -2.91
N GLY A 69 -1.55 -4.77 -3.13
CA GLY A 69 -2.13 -3.98 -2.06
C GLY A 69 -3.06 -4.79 -1.15
N ALA A 70 -3.93 -5.62 -1.75
CA ALA A 70 -4.80 -6.52 -0.99
C ALA A 70 -4.00 -7.55 -0.17
N ALA A 71 -3.00 -8.18 -0.78
CA ALA A 71 -2.14 -9.15 -0.11
C ALA A 71 -1.35 -8.51 1.04
N ALA A 72 -0.77 -7.33 0.83
CA ALA A 72 -0.07 -6.57 1.87
C ALA A 72 -1.01 -6.23 3.04
N GLY A 73 -2.23 -5.77 2.74
CA GLY A 73 -3.24 -5.45 3.76
C GLY A 73 -3.62 -6.67 4.60
N VAL A 74 -3.94 -7.80 3.96
CA VAL A 74 -4.29 -9.04 4.66
C VAL A 74 -3.13 -9.56 5.50
N ALA A 75 -1.91 -9.61 4.94
CA ALA A 75 -0.72 -10.06 5.66
C ALA A 75 -0.39 -9.14 6.85
N GLY A 76 -0.51 -7.82 6.69
CA GLY A 76 -0.29 -6.85 7.76
C GLY A 76 -1.27 -7.01 8.91
N VAL A 77 -2.57 -7.12 8.62
CA VAL A 77 -3.60 -7.35 9.64
C VAL A 77 -3.38 -8.70 10.34
N ALA A 78 -3.11 -9.77 9.58
CA ALA A 78 -2.82 -11.09 10.16
C ALA A 78 -1.58 -11.07 11.05
N SER A 79 -0.52 -10.35 10.64
CA SER A 79 0.69 -10.17 11.46
C SER A 79 0.38 -9.40 12.75
N ALA A 80 -0.41 -8.32 12.70
CA ALA A 80 -0.81 -7.57 13.89
C ALA A 80 -1.64 -8.42 14.86
N ILE A 81 -2.59 -9.22 14.36
CA ILE A 81 -3.39 -10.14 15.18
C ILE A 81 -2.49 -11.21 15.82
N ALA A 82 -1.58 -11.81 15.05
CA ALA A 82 -0.62 -12.78 15.57
C ALA A 82 0.27 -12.16 16.65
N ASP A 83 0.74 -10.92 16.47
CA ASP A 83 1.56 -10.24 17.47
C ASP A 83 0.80 -10.01 18.78
N VAL A 84 -0.43 -9.49 18.71
CA VAL A 84 -1.26 -9.19 19.89
C VAL A 84 -1.63 -10.45 20.68
N THR A 85 -1.77 -11.59 20.01
CA THR A 85 -2.19 -12.86 20.61
C THR A 85 -1.04 -13.71 21.13
N THR A 86 0.18 -13.53 20.63
CA THR A 86 1.33 -14.39 20.96
C THR A 86 2.42 -13.68 21.75
N SER A 87 2.51 -12.35 21.67
CA SER A 87 3.58 -11.58 22.32
C SER A 87 3.19 -11.16 23.73
N ARG A 88 4.03 -11.52 24.72
CA ARG A 88 3.88 -11.07 26.12
C ARG A 88 4.05 -9.55 26.29
N ARG A 89 4.79 -8.91 25.37
CA ARG A 89 4.91 -7.44 25.25
C ARG A 89 4.41 -7.03 23.86
N ARG A 90 3.31 -6.28 23.82
CA ARG A 90 2.75 -5.75 22.57
C ARG A 90 3.70 -4.69 22.00
N SER A 91 4.08 -4.83 20.73
CA SER A 91 4.80 -3.77 20.02
C SER A 91 3.79 -2.95 19.22
N PRO A 92 3.83 -1.61 19.24
CA PRO A 92 2.98 -0.83 18.36
C PRO A 92 3.32 -1.04 16.88
N ALA A 93 4.52 -1.55 16.56
CA ALA A 93 5.03 -1.62 15.19
C ALA A 93 4.13 -2.44 14.23
N SER A 94 3.67 -3.64 14.62
CA SER A 94 2.78 -4.45 13.77
C SER A 94 1.43 -3.77 13.55
N LEU A 95 0.90 -3.11 14.58
CA LEU A 95 -0.36 -2.36 14.47
C LEU A 95 -0.20 -1.13 13.57
N THR A 96 0.89 -0.37 13.73
CA THR A 96 1.22 0.77 12.87
C THR A 96 1.37 0.33 11.42
N ALA A 97 2.05 -0.80 11.17
CA ALA A 97 2.20 -1.36 9.83
C ALA A 97 0.85 -1.70 9.19
N ALA A 98 -0.01 -2.39 9.94
CA ALA A 98 -1.35 -2.75 9.49
C ALA A 98 -2.22 -1.50 9.22
N ALA A 99 -2.25 -0.55 10.15
CA ALA A 99 -3.03 0.68 10.01
C ALA A 99 -2.57 1.53 8.81
N ALA A 100 -1.25 1.69 8.63
CA ALA A 100 -0.71 2.42 7.50
C ALA A 100 -1.02 1.73 6.17
N THR A 101 -0.90 0.40 6.10
CA THR A 101 -1.26 -0.38 4.89
C THR A 101 -2.75 -0.27 4.57
N VAL A 102 -3.62 -0.38 5.58
CA VAL A 102 -5.07 -0.16 5.41
C VAL A 102 -5.34 1.26 4.92
N GLY A 103 -4.62 2.27 5.43
CA GLY A 103 -4.69 3.64 4.92
C GLY A 103 -4.33 3.75 3.45
N VAL A 104 -3.25 3.08 3.01
CA VAL A 104 -2.89 3.01 1.57
C VAL A 104 -4.03 2.42 0.75
N VAL A 105 -4.58 1.27 1.19
CA VAL A 105 -5.69 0.61 0.48
C VAL A 105 -6.92 1.50 0.43
N ALA A 106 -7.29 2.13 1.55
CA ALA A 106 -8.42 3.04 1.64
C ALA A 106 -8.28 4.18 0.63
N VAL A 107 -7.17 4.93 0.64
CA VAL A 107 -6.94 6.02 -0.33
C VAL A 107 -6.93 5.50 -1.77
N THR A 108 -6.38 4.30 -2.00
CA THR A 108 -6.38 3.67 -3.33
C THR A 108 -7.81 3.48 -3.84
N VAL A 109 -8.68 2.84 -3.06
CA VAL A 109 -10.02 2.45 -3.51
C VAL A 109 -11.01 3.62 -3.50
N THR A 110 -10.89 4.55 -2.55
CA THR A 110 -11.85 5.66 -2.42
C THR A 110 -11.48 6.90 -3.23
N VAL A 111 -10.19 7.06 -3.59
CA VAL A 111 -9.71 8.27 -4.27
C VAL A 111 -9.02 7.97 -5.59
N ASN A 112 -7.94 7.18 -5.57
CA ASN A 112 -7.12 7.01 -6.76
C ASN A 112 -7.81 6.18 -7.84
N GLU A 113 -8.47 5.06 -7.50
CA GLU A 113 -9.18 4.24 -8.49
C GLU A 113 -10.33 4.99 -9.17
N PRO A 114 -11.21 5.72 -8.46
CA PRO A 114 -12.22 6.57 -9.10
C PRO A 114 -11.62 7.61 -10.05
N ALA A 115 -10.50 8.25 -9.67
CA ALA A 115 -9.79 9.17 -10.54
C ALA A 115 -9.16 8.46 -11.76
N ASN A 116 -8.59 7.26 -11.58
CA ASN A 116 -8.05 6.42 -12.65
C ASN A 116 -9.12 6.10 -13.69
N HIS A 117 -10.33 5.74 -13.25
CA HIS A 117 -11.46 5.49 -14.15
C HIS A 117 -11.83 6.72 -14.99
N ARG A 118 -11.83 7.91 -14.37
CA ARG A 118 -12.10 9.17 -15.07
C ARG A 118 -11.04 9.48 -16.14
N PHE A 119 -9.74 9.24 -15.86
CA PHE A 119 -8.69 9.41 -16.87
C PHE A 119 -8.90 8.54 -18.11
N THR A 120 -9.49 7.35 -17.95
CA THR A 120 -9.79 6.42 -19.06
C THR A 120 -11.16 6.62 -19.70
N GLY A 121 -12.02 7.47 -19.13
CA GLY A 121 -13.42 7.61 -19.55
C GLY A 121 -13.65 8.44 -20.83
N GLY A 122 -12.62 9.10 -21.35
CA GLY A 122 -12.68 9.85 -22.61
C GLY A 122 -13.43 11.18 -22.58
N SER A 123 -13.99 11.58 -21.43
CA SER A 123 -14.84 12.78 -21.30
C SER A 123 -14.16 14.01 -20.70
N LEU A 124 -12.93 13.87 -20.20
CA LEU A 124 -12.22 14.99 -19.55
C LEU A 124 -11.63 15.94 -20.60
N THR A 125 -11.89 17.24 -20.40
CA THR A 125 -11.13 18.30 -21.06
C THR A 125 -9.67 18.31 -20.57
N ASP A 126 -8.82 19.08 -21.25
CA ASP A 126 -7.40 19.20 -20.90
C ASP A 126 -7.18 19.85 -19.53
N ALA A 127 -7.96 20.89 -19.21
CA ALA A 127 -7.93 21.54 -17.89
C ALA A 127 -8.38 20.57 -16.78
N GLU A 128 -9.52 19.88 -16.96
CA GLU A 128 -10.01 18.91 -15.98
C GLU A 128 -9.05 17.74 -15.77
N THR A 129 -8.33 17.34 -16.83
CA THR A 129 -7.30 16.30 -16.74
C THR A 129 -6.14 16.75 -15.87
N ALA A 130 -5.63 17.97 -16.08
CA ALA A 130 -4.54 18.54 -15.30
C ALA A 130 -4.93 18.71 -13.83
N ASP A 131 -6.12 19.25 -13.55
CA ASP A 131 -6.63 19.45 -12.20
C ASP A 131 -6.84 18.12 -11.46
N LEU A 132 -7.41 17.13 -12.14
CA LEU A 132 -7.60 15.80 -11.57
C LEU A 132 -6.25 15.12 -11.31
N LEU A 133 -5.26 15.26 -12.19
CA LEU A 133 -3.91 14.73 -11.96
C LEU A 133 -3.21 15.42 -10.78
N ALA A 134 -3.37 16.73 -10.63
CA ALA A 134 -2.85 17.45 -9.47
C ALA A 134 -3.49 16.96 -8.16
N SER A 135 -4.80 16.73 -8.16
CA SER A 135 -5.51 16.17 -7.00
C SER A 135 -5.10 14.73 -6.71
N TRP A 136 -5.07 13.88 -7.73
CA TRP A 136 -4.63 12.49 -7.66
C TRP A 136 -3.23 12.39 -7.05
N ALA A 137 -2.32 13.27 -7.46
CA ALA A 137 -0.95 13.28 -6.99
C ALA A 137 -0.83 13.61 -5.50
N ARG A 138 -1.61 14.56 -4.97
CA ARG A 138 -1.62 14.86 -3.52
C ARG A 138 -1.96 13.62 -2.70
N TRP A 139 -2.95 12.85 -3.13
CA TRP A 139 -3.34 11.60 -2.49
C TRP A 139 -2.33 10.48 -2.69
N HIS A 140 -1.65 10.45 -3.84
CA HIS A 140 -0.55 9.52 -4.09
C HIS A 140 0.66 9.79 -3.18
N HIS A 141 1.04 11.05 -2.98
CA HIS A 141 2.10 11.43 -2.03
C HIS A 141 1.80 10.90 -0.61
N LEU A 142 0.56 11.06 -0.15
CA LEU A 142 0.11 10.49 1.14
C LEU A 142 0.26 8.96 1.15
N ARG A 143 -0.15 8.27 0.09
CA ARG A 143 -0.01 6.80 -0.01
C ARG A 143 1.44 6.35 0.01
N VAL A 144 2.34 7.07 -0.65
CA VAL A 144 3.78 6.78 -0.62
C VAL A 144 4.30 6.90 0.80
N ALA A 145 3.99 7.99 1.51
CA ALA A 145 4.37 8.18 2.90
C ALA A 145 3.84 7.05 3.81
N LEU A 146 2.56 6.71 3.68
CA LEU A 146 1.94 5.60 4.41
C LEU A 146 2.59 4.24 4.07
N GLY A 147 2.92 3.99 2.81
CA GLY A 147 3.61 2.76 2.38
C GLY A 147 5.01 2.63 2.97
N VAL A 148 5.77 3.73 3.01
CA VAL A 148 7.09 3.77 3.65
C VAL A 148 6.96 3.53 5.15
N VAL A 149 6.02 4.20 5.83
CA VAL A 149 5.73 3.97 7.26
C VAL A 149 5.35 2.50 7.50
N ALA A 150 4.49 1.94 6.66
CA ALA A 150 4.08 0.53 6.78
C ALA A 150 5.28 -0.41 6.66
N THR A 151 6.16 -0.18 5.68
CA THR A 151 7.35 -0.99 5.44
C THR A 151 8.32 -0.93 6.62
N VAL A 152 8.64 0.28 7.10
CA VAL A 152 9.55 0.48 8.23
C VAL A 152 8.98 -0.14 9.51
N ALA A 153 7.68 0.04 9.76
CA ALA A 153 7.03 -0.53 10.93
C ALA A 153 6.96 -2.07 10.87
N ALA A 154 6.66 -2.65 9.70
CA ALA A 154 6.65 -4.09 9.50
C ALA A 154 8.05 -4.71 9.68
N ALA A 155 9.09 -4.06 9.14
CA ALA A 155 10.48 -4.46 9.36
C ALA A 155 10.90 -4.34 10.83
N SER A 156 10.47 -3.26 11.51
CA SER A 156 10.76 -3.05 12.93
C SER A 156 10.10 -4.12 13.82
N ALA A 157 8.95 -4.65 13.41
CA ALA A 157 8.27 -5.74 14.12
C ALA A 157 9.07 -7.06 14.10
N LEU A 158 10.02 -7.22 13.17
CA LEU A 158 10.90 -8.38 13.09
C LEU A 158 12.12 -8.29 14.03
N LEU A 159 12.42 -7.10 14.55
CA LEU A 159 13.59 -6.90 15.39
C LEU A 159 13.41 -7.57 16.76
N PRO A 160 14.50 -8.15 17.33
CA PRO A 160 14.47 -8.67 18.69
C PRO A 160 14.04 -7.58 19.67
N ARG A 161 13.09 -7.90 20.55
CA ARG A 161 12.66 -6.98 21.61
C ARG A 161 13.76 -6.92 22.66
N ARG A 162 14.26 -5.72 22.97
CA ARG A 162 15.16 -5.52 24.11
C ARG A 162 14.41 -5.87 25.41
N PRO A 163 15.06 -6.54 26.39
CA PRO A 163 14.44 -7.08 27.60
C PRO A 163 13.75 -6.01 28.47
#